data_AF-A0A4S3LL49-F1
#
_entry.id   AF-A0A4S3LL49-F1
#
_cell.length_a   1.000
_cell.length_b   1.000
_cell.length_c   1.000
_cell.angle_alpha   90.00
_cell.angle_beta   90.00
_cell.angle_gamma   90.00
#
_symmetry.space_group_name_H-M   'P 1'
#
loop_
_entity.id
_entity.type
_entity.pdbx_description
1 polymer ?
#
loop_
_entity_poly.entity_id
_entity_poly.type
_entity_poly.pdbx_seq_one_letter_code
_entity_poly.pdbx_strand_id
1 'polypeptide(L)' 'MGSIYLSKDQVSGAWSYAVPSGYKVAAMQSPVMGAELSSARRKITTTTTGVSLSNAGSDYSTGTFTAAEGWLIVYIVKQ' A
#
# COMPACT_ATOMS: atom_id res chain seq x y z
N MET A 1 -4.76 -10.75 6.80
CA MET A 1 -4.99 -9.29 6.77
C MET A 1 -4.47 -8.69 8.07
N GLY A 2 -4.10 -7.42 8.06
CA GLY A 2 -3.38 -6.78 9.16
C GLY A 2 -2.64 -5.52 8.72
N SER A 3 -1.73 -5.03 9.56
CA SER A 3 -0.86 -3.89 9.25
C SER A 3 0.55 -4.37 8.87
N ILE A 4 1.13 -3.70 7.89
CA ILE A 4 2.52 -3.91 7.46
C ILE A 4 3.24 -2.58 7.60
N TYR A 5 4.38 -2.58 8.31
CA TYR A 5 5.23 -1.40 8.38
C TYR A 5 5.92 -1.18 7.03
N LEU A 6 5.86 0.05 6.53
CA LEU A 6 6.55 0.51 5.33
C LEU A 6 7.64 1.50 5.74
N SER A 7 8.89 1.16 5.46
CA SER A 7 10.01 2.08 5.75
C SER A 7 9.98 3.30 4.83
N LYS A 8 10.67 4.35 5.24
CA LYS A 8 11.00 5.48 4.35
C LYS A 8 11.65 4.95 3.06
N ASP A 9 11.29 5.57 1.93
CA ASP A 9 11.76 5.28 0.58
C ASP A 9 11.46 3.86 0.06
N GLN A 10 10.68 3.06 0.80
CA GLN A 10 10.22 1.77 0.30
C GLN A 10 9.23 1.96 -0.84
N VAL A 11 9.66 1.61 -2.05
CA VAL A 11 8.86 1.72 -3.28
C VAL A 11 8.56 0.37 -3.93
N SER A 12 8.88 -0.74 -3.24
CA SER A 12 8.57 -2.09 -3.71
C SER A 12 8.15 -3.00 -2.56
N GLY A 13 7.33 -3.98 -2.89
CA GLY A 13 6.74 -4.93 -1.94
C GLY A 13 5.55 -5.64 -2.58
N ALA A 14 5.31 -6.88 -2.19
CA ALA A 14 4.15 -7.63 -2.64
C ALA A 14 3.71 -8.59 -1.54
N TRP A 15 2.40 -8.63 -1.29
CA TRP A 15 1.81 -9.51 -0.30
C TRP A 15 0.56 -10.15 -0.89
N SER A 16 0.41 -11.45 -0.65
CA SER A 16 -0.71 -12.26 -1.13
C SER A 16 -1.46 -12.86 0.05
N TYR A 17 -2.77 -13.06 -0.13
CA TYR A 17 -3.67 -13.52 0.90
C TYR A 17 -4.64 -14.56 0.32
N ALA A 18 -5.05 -15.51 1.16
CA ALA A 18 -6.23 -16.31 0.89
C ALA A 18 -7.47 -15.42 1.09
N VAL A 19 -8.30 -15.29 0.05
CA VAL A 19 -9.50 -14.43 0.06
C VAL A 19 -10.72 -15.29 -0.26
N PRO A 20 -11.75 -15.32 0.61
CA PRO A 20 -12.99 -16.04 0.35
C PRO A 20 -13.70 -15.55 -0.92
N SER A 21 -14.48 -16.42 -1.55
CA SER A 21 -15.29 -16.06 -2.72
C SER A 21 -16.25 -14.90 -2.41
N GLY A 22 -16.39 -13.96 -3.34
CA GLY A 22 -17.21 -12.76 -3.19
C GLY A 22 -16.53 -11.61 -2.43
N TYR A 23 -15.24 -11.74 -2.09
CA TYR A 23 -14.44 -10.68 -1.47
C TYR A 23 -13.20 -10.36 -2.31
N LYS A 24 -12.64 -9.18 -2.09
CA LYS A 24 -11.36 -8.74 -2.66
C LYS A 24 -10.51 -8.03 -1.62
N VAL A 25 -9.20 -7.99 -1.85
CA VAL A 25 -8.28 -7.16 -1.05
C VAL A 25 -8.51 -5.68 -1.32
N ALA A 26 -8.48 -4.89 -0.26
CA ALA A 26 -8.34 -3.45 -0.27
C ALA A 26 -7.23 -3.04 0.70
N ALA A 27 -6.66 -1.85 0.48
CA ALA A 27 -5.59 -1.34 1.31
C ALA A 27 -5.69 0.17 1.49
N MET A 28 -5.23 0.65 2.65
CA MET A 28 -5.06 2.06 2.96
C MET A 28 -3.66 2.30 3.50
N GLN A 29 -3.06 3.44 3.16
CA GLN A 29 -1.82 3.89 3.77
C GLN A 29 -2.13 4.85 4.92
N SER A 30 -1.53 4.60 6.08
CA SER A 30 -1.55 5.49 7.25
C SER A 30 -0.12 5.98 7.52
N PRO A 31 0.21 7.25 7.22
CA PRO A 31 1.55 7.78 7.49
C PRO A 31 1.81 7.86 9.01
N VAL A 32 3.05 7.64 9.43
CA VAL A 32 3.46 7.90 10.81
C VAL A 32 3.58 9.41 11.02
N MET A 33 2.91 9.93 12.05
CA MET A 33 2.96 11.36 12.35
C MET A 33 4.36 11.77 12.79
N GLY A 34 4.91 12.84 12.19
CA GLY A 34 6.27 13.30 12.45
C GLY A 34 7.37 12.50 11.74
N ALA A 35 7.00 11.53 10.88
CA ALA A 35 7.97 10.84 10.04
C ALA A 35 8.70 11.81 9.11
N GLU A 36 9.96 11.48 8.81
CA GLU A 36 10.75 12.23 7.84
C GLU A 36 10.08 12.22 6.46
N LEU A 37 10.15 13.37 5.76
CA LEU A 37 9.63 13.48 4.41
C LEU A 37 10.46 12.63 3.45
N SER A 38 9.79 12.12 2.42
CA SER A 38 10.40 11.35 1.33
C SER A 38 10.14 12.07 0.01
N SER A 39 11.19 12.19 -0.82
CA SER A 39 11.07 12.64 -2.21
C SER A 39 10.63 11.52 -3.15
N ALA A 40 10.81 10.26 -2.76
CA ALA A 40 10.31 9.11 -3.49
C ALA A 40 8.77 8.97 -3.35
N ARG A 41 8.17 8.29 -4.32
CA ARG A 41 6.72 7.99 -4.36
C ARG A 41 6.49 6.52 -4.61
N ARG A 42 5.44 5.97 -4.00
CA ARG A 42 5.02 4.59 -4.17
C ARG A 42 3.58 4.53 -4.68
N LYS A 43 3.29 3.56 -5.54
CA LYS A 43 1.94 3.22 -5.99
C LYS A 43 1.50 1.93 -5.33
N ILE A 44 0.38 1.99 -4.63
CA ILE A 44 -0.30 0.84 -4.04
C ILE A 44 -1.32 0.33 -5.04
N THR A 45 -1.18 -0.92 -5.46
CA THR A 45 -2.15 -1.60 -6.33
C THR A 45 -2.72 -2.79 -5.60
N THR A 46 -4.04 -2.96 -5.62
CA THR A 46 -4.70 -4.16 -5.07
C THR A 46 -5.26 -5.02 -6.20
N THR A 47 -5.24 -6.32 -5.99
CA THR A 47 -5.93 -7.32 -6.82
C THR A 47 -6.96 -8.05 -5.96
N THR A 48 -7.67 -9.03 -6.51
CA THR A 48 -8.59 -9.86 -5.71
C THR A 48 -7.89 -10.51 -4.52
N THR A 49 -6.62 -10.90 -4.66
CA THR A 49 -5.90 -11.73 -3.67
C THR A 49 -4.64 -11.07 -3.11
N GLY A 50 -4.32 -9.83 -3.48
CA GLY A 50 -3.06 -9.24 -3.06
C GLY A 50 -2.98 -7.74 -3.11
N VAL A 51 -1.85 -7.23 -2.63
CA VAL A 51 -1.44 -5.84 -2.70
C VAL A 51 0.03 -5.76 -3.09
N SER A 52 0.38 -4.79 -3.94
CA SER A 52 1.75 -4.53 -4.35
C SER A 52 2.10 -3.05 -4.25
N LEU A 53 3.38 -2.79 -4.01
CA LEU A 53 4.02 -1.48 -4.14
C LEU A 53 4.89 -1.48 -5.39
N SER A 54 4.85 -0.37 -6.11
CA SER A 54 5.77 -0.07 -7.19
C SER A 54 6.23 1.39 -7.09
N ASN A 55 7.36 1.70 -7.71
CA ASN A 55 7.84 3.08 -7.78
C ASN A 55 6.86 3.89 -8.65
N ALA A 56 6.28 4.94 -8.06
CA ALA A 56 5.34 5.80 -8.77
C ALA A 56 6.05 6.89 -9.59
N GLY A 57 7.34 7.18 -9.37
CA GLY A 57 8.06 8.21 -10.09
C GLY A 57 7.31 9.55 -10.06
N SER A 58 6.90 10.05 -11.23
CA SER A 58 6.08 11.26 -11.39
C SER A 58 4.58 10.99 -11.55
N ASP A 59 4.07 9.82 -11.15
CA ASP A 59 2.64 9.47 -11.17
C ASP A 59 1.92 10.06 -9.93
N TYR A 60 0.88 10.85 -10.21
CA TYR A 60 -0.02 11.48 -9.23
C TYR A 60 -1.46 10.95 -9.31
N SER A 61 -1.68 9.84 -10.02
CA SER A 61 -2.97 9.17 -10.10
C SER A 61 -3.37 8.50 -8.77
N THR A 62 -4.61 8.02 -8.70
CA THR A 62 -5.14 7.31 -7.55
C THR A 62 -4.25 6.14 -7.13
N GLY A 63 -4.08 5.98 -5.81
CA GLY A 63 -3.25 4.94 -5.23
C GLY A 63 -1.76 5.29 -5.16
N THR A 64 -1.36 6.51 -5.56
CA THR A 64 0.00 7.01 -5.37
C THR A 64 0.12 7.82 -4.09
N PHE A 65 1.22 7.60 -3.36
CA PHE A 65 1.51 8.24 -2.07
C PHE A 65 2.99 8.63 -2.00
N THR A 66 3.33 9.60 -1.15
CA THR A 66 4.73 9.81 -0.77
C THR A 66 5.27 8.55 -0.10
N ALA A 67 6.54 8.23 -0.34
CA ALA A 67 7.20 7.07 0.26
C ALA A 67 7.75 7.38 1.67
N ALA A 68 7.04 8.21 2.44
CA ALA A 68 7.35 8.43 3.84
C ALA A 68 7.06 7.15 4.65
N GLU A 69 7.65 7.05 5.84
CA GLU A 69 7.37 5.97 6.77
C GLU A 69 5.87 5.90 7.10
N GLY A 70 5.32 4.69 7.15
CA GLY A 70 3.90 4.50 7.39
C GLY A 70 3.51 3.05 7.60
N TRP A 71 2.22 2.85 7.76
CA TRP A 71 1.59 1.53 7.85
C TRP A 71 0.71 1.31 6.63
N LEU A 72 0.87 0.15 6.00
CA LEU A 72 -0.08 -0.37 5.03
C LEU A 72 -1.10 -1.22 5.77
N ILE A 73 -2.35 -0.76 5.82
CA ILE A 73 -3.45 -1.48 6.45
C ILE A 73 -4.17 -2.25 5.35
N VAL A 74 -4.12 -3.57 5.43
CA VAL A 74 -4.69 -4.47 4.42
C VAL A 74 -5.89 -5.19 4.98
N TYR A 75 -7.02 -5.11 4.28
CA TYR A 75 -8.30 -5.69 4.67
C TYR A 75 -9.04 -6.24 3.44
N ILE A 76 -10.19 -6.90 3.63
CA ILE A 76 -11.04 -7.40 2.56
C ILE A 76 -12.34 -6.64 2.56
N VAL A 77 -12.89 -6.47 1.36
CA VAL A 77 -14.20 -5.87 1.13
C VAL A 77 -15.01 -6.82 0.28
N LYS A 78 -16.34 -6.79 0.45
CA LYS A 78 -17.25 -7.52 -0.45
C LYS A 78 -17.11 -6.93 -1.86
N GLN A 79 -17.04 -7.79 -2.86
CA GLN A 79 -16.92 -7.40 -4.27
C GLN A 79 -18.24 -6.92 -4.85
#